data_AF-A0A7C3ICQ2-F1
#
_entry.id   AF-A0A7C3ICQ2-F1
#
_cell.length_a   1.000
_cell.length_b   1.000
_cell.length_c   1.000
_cell.angle_alpha   90.00
_cell.angle_beta   90.00
_cell.angle_gamma   90.00
#
_symmetry.space_group_name_H-M   'P 1'
#
loop_
_entity.id
_entity.type
_entity.pdbx_description
1 polymer ?
#
loop_
_entity_poly.entity_id
_entity_poly.type
_entity_poly.pdbx_seq_one_letter_code
_entity_poly.pdbx_strand_id
1 'polypeptide(L)'
;DATGYRVEKPGAFYIDGQRIEVKPGDTIGAIVAKINESPAPVKAYIDPTTKGLALEGTNAHLIRMEDEDGSTVLKDLGILRLTSDPSAPNWNPTARISGGSAFDMIIRLRDALLQGNAELVGSQGIAGLDLALDNIGSRLAEVGSRQERAEMTWKRLNQQIPDVTSNLASVSSLDFAQAATDLSMLEFAHKAALQTAAKISQPTLLDFLR
;
A
#
# COMPACT_ATOMS: atom_id res chain seq x y z
N ASP A 1 35.05 6.60 -7.16
CA ASP A 1 34.89 6.65 -8.63
C ASP A 1 34.38 5.29 -9.10
N ALA A 2 33.20 5.25 -9.69
CA ALA A 2 32.54 4.04 -10.19
C ALA A 2 32.40 4.03 -11.72
N THR A 3 33.08 4.94 -12.44
CA THR A 3 32.96 5.06 -13.90
C THR A 3 33.39 3.80 -14.66
N GLY A 4 34.36 3.06 -14.14
CA GLY A 4 34.79 1.77 -14.68
C GLY A 4 33.97 0.57 -14.21
N TYR A 5 33.01 0.76 -13.30
CA TYR A 5 32.25 -0.36 -12.73
C TYR A 5 31.38 -1.02 -13.79
N ARG A 6 31.44 -2.35 -13.81
CA ARG A 6 30.57 -3.20 -14.60
C ARG A 6 30.13 -4.38 -13.75
N VAL A 7 28.86 -4.74 -13.91
CA VAL A 7 28.31 -5.93 -13.27
C VAL A 7 28.97 -7.17 -13.87
N GLU A 8 29.56 -8.02 -13.04
CA GLU A 8 30.26 -9.24 -13.49
C GLU A 8 29.31 -10.43 -13.65
N LYS A 9 28.34 -10.57 -12.73
CA LYS A 9 27.42 -11.70 -12.64
C LYS A 9 25.97 -11.22 -12.70
N PRO A 10 25.05 -12.01 -13.27
CA PRO A 10 23.62 -11.69 -13.19
C PRO A 10 23.18 -11.69 -11.72
N GLY A 11 22.24 -10.81 -11.39
CA GLY A 11 21.72 -10.70 -10.04
C GLY A 11 20.67 -9.61 -9.93
N ALA A 12 20.29 -9.30 -8.70
CA ALA A 12 19.42 -8.17 -8.41
C ALA A 12 19.83 -7.52 -7.10
N PHE A 13 19.28 -6.34 -6.86
CA PHE A 13 19.28 -5.68 -5.56
C PHE A 13 17.91 -5.05 -5.36
N TYR A 14 17.60 -4.69 -4.12
CA TYR A 14 16.34 -4.08 -3.75
C TYR A 14 16.59 -2.68 -3.22
N ILE A 15 15.71 -1.75 -3.61
CA ILE A 15 15.59 -0.42 -3.01
C ILE A 15 14.15 -0.26 -2.53
N ASP A 16 13.97 -0.05 -1.23
CA ASP A 16 12.67 0.05 -0.56
C ASP A 16 11.73 -1.13 -0.88
N GLY A 17 12.31 -2.33 -0.98
CA GLY A 17 11.59 -3.57 -1.32
C GLY A 17 11.31 -3.75 -2.81
N GLN A 18 11.64 -2.77 -3.66
CA GLN A 18 11.53 -2.89 -5.11
C GLN A 18 12.76 -3.58 -5.69
N ARG A 19 12.54 -4.72 -6.33
CA ARG A 19 13.60 -5.49 -7.01
C ARG A 19 14.07 -4.80 -8.29
N ILE A 20 15.37 -4.70 -8.47
CA ILE A 20 16.04 -4.13 -9.64
C ILE A 20 17.04 -5.16 -10.18
N GLU A 21 16.76 -5.65 -11.39
CA GLU A 21 17.59 -6.67 -12.03
C GLU A 21 18.81 -6.08 -12.72
N VAL A 22 19.96 -6.71 -12.56
CA VAL A 22 21.20 -6.39 -13.26
C VAL A 22 21.67 -7.55 -14.12
N LYS A 23 22.32 -7.22 -15.23
CA LYS A 23 22.89 -8.17 -16.19
C LYS A 23 24.40 -7.97 -16.28
N PRO A 24 25.17 -9.04 -16.58
CA PRO A 24 26.59 -8.90 -16.86
C PRO A 24 26.86 -7.83 -17.92
N GLY A 25 27.80 -6.93 -17.64
CA GLY A 25 28.17 -5.82 -18.51
C GLY A 25 27.42 -4.51 -18.28
N ASP A 26 26.35 -4.51 -17.44
CA ASP A 26 25.67 -3.28 -17.05
C ASP A 26 26.66 -2.29 -16.43
N THR A 27 26.62 -1.04 -16.90
CA THR A 27 27.43 0.07 -16.39
C THR A 27 26.75 0.76 -15.22
N ILE A 28 27.50 1.63 -14.53
CA ILE A 28 26.92 2.55 -13.55
C ILE A 28 25.75 3.37 -14.13
N GLY A 29 25.84 3.78 -15.40
CA GLY A 29 24.77 4.50 -16.09
C GLY A 29 23.53 3.63 -16.32
N ALA A 30 23.72 2.36 -16.67
CA ALA A 30 22.62 1.41 -16.80
C ALA A 30 21.92 1.15 -15.45
N ILE A 31 22.70 1.04 -14.36
CA ILE A 31 22.16 0.89 -13.00
C ILE A 31 21.35 2.13 -12.61
N VAL A 32 21.88 3.34 -12.85
CA VAL A 32 21.15 4.60 -12.61
C VAL A 32 19.83 4.65 -13.38
N ALA A 33 19.83 4.29 -14.67
CA ALA A 33 18.62 4.24 -15.48
C ALA A 33 17.59 3.27 -14.89
N LYS A 34 18.01 2.05 -14.55
CA LYS A 34 17.13 1.02 -13.96
C LYS A 34 16.54 1.43 -12.62
N ILE A 35 17.30 2.12 -11.77
CA ILE A 35 16.77 2.66 -10.50
C ILE A 35 15.70 3.71 -10.80
N ASN A 36 15.98 4.66 -11.70
CA ASN A 36 15.05 5.74 -12.05
C ASN A 36 13.80 5.27 -12.81
N GLU A 37 13.88 4.14 -13.53
CA GLU A 37 12.75 3.49 -14.20
C GLU A 37 11.93 2.61 -13.24
N SER A 38 12.45 2.32 -12.04
CA SER A 38 11.75 1.54 -11.03
C SER A 38 10.69 2.38 -10.29
N PRO A 39 9.66 1.75 -9.70
CA PRO A 39 8.68 2.44 -8.85
C PRO A 39 9.23 2.80 -7.45
N ALA A 40 10.51 2.56 -7.17
CA ALA A 40 11.10 2.94 -5.89
C ALA A 40 11.03 4.47 -5.70
N PRO A 41 10.74 4.97 -4.48
CA PRO A 41 10.62 6.40 -4.20
C PRO A 41 11.99 7.08 -4.08
N VAL A 42 12.89 6.81 -5.03
CA VAL A 42 14.25 7.33 -5.08
C VAL A 42 14.60 7.84 -6.47
N LYS A 43 15.55 8.76 -6.52
CA LYS A 43 16.22 9.23 -7.73
C LYS A 43 17.69 8.87 -7.63
N ALA A 44 18.20 8.17 -8.63
CA ALA A 44 19.60 7.86 -8.77
C ALA A 44 20.29 8.80 -9.77
N TYR A 45 21.55 9.13 -9.50
CA TYR A 45 22.41 9.86 -10.43
C TYR A 45 23.88 9.56 -10.16
N ILE A 46 24.74 9.96 -11.10
CA ILE A 46 26.19 9.89 -10.92
C ILE A 46 26.64 11.22 -10.31
N ASP A 47 27.23 11.17 -9.12
CA ASP A 47 27.76 12.36 -8.44
C ASP A 47 28.90 12.96 -9.29
N PRO A 48 28.83 14.25 -9.68
CA PRO A 48 29.82 14.87 -10.56
C PRO A 48 31.22 14.99 -9.92
N THR A 49 31.29 14.96 -8.58
CA THR A 49 32.53 15.09 -7.81
C THR A 49 33.15 13.73 -7.52
N THR A 50 32.37 12.82 -6.94
CA THR A 50 32.90 11.49 -6.52
C THR A 50 32.87 10.46 -7.65
N LYS A 51 32.11 10.75 -8.72
CA LYS A 51 31.80 9.83 -9.82
C LYS A 51 31.22 8.50 -9.34
N GLY A 52 30.60 8.51 -8.16
CA GLY A 52 29.92 7.36 -7.55
C GLY A 52 28.43 7.37 -7.85
N LEU A 53 27.75 6.27 -7.53
CA LEU A 53 26.29 6.22 -7.49
C LEU A 53 25.79 7.03 -6.30
N ALA A 54 24.95 8.01 -6.56
CA ALA A 54 24.21 8.78 -5.56
C ALA A 54 22.73 8.45 -5.66
N LEU A 55 22.07 8.35 -4.51
CA LEU A 55 20.63 8.14 -4.39
C LEU A 55 20.02 9.22 -3.50
N GLU A 56 18.88 9.72 -3.90
CA GLU A 56 18.11 10.74 -3.18
C GLU A 56 16.64 10.31 -3.09
N GLY A 57 16.07 10.35 -1.90
CA GLY A 57 14.65 10.02 -1.72
C GLY A 57 13.76 11.07 -2.37
N THR A 58 12.75 10.64 -3.14
CA THR A 58 11.75 11.57 -3.73
C THR A 58 10.68 11.97 -2.71
N ASN A 59 10.58 11.24 -1.61
CA ASN A 59 9.86 11.64 -0.42
C ASN A 59 10.75 11.38 0.82
N ALA A 60 10.37 11.96 1.95
CA ALA A 60 11.16 11.81 3.16
C ALA A 60 10.89 10.44 3.83
N HIS A 61 11.89 9.56 3.76
CA HIS A 61 11.94 8.24 4.38
C HIS A 61 13.40 7.76 4.47
N LEU A 62 13.64 6.70 5.24
CA LEU A 62 14.92 5.98 5.20
C LEU A 62 14.92 5.08 3.97
N ILE A 63 15.84 5.34 3.03
CA ILE A 63 16.04 4.47 1.87
C ILE A 63 16.62 3.15 2.36
N ARG A 64 15.91 2.03 2.14
CA ARG A 64 16.36 0.70 2.52
C ARG A 64 16.97 0.02 1.30
N MET A 65 18.16 -0.54 1.46
CA MET A 65 18.85 -1.19 0.36
C MET A 65 19.42 -2.54 0.79
N GLU A 66 19.30 -3.53 -0.10
CA GLU A 66 19.82 -4.88 0.10
C GLU A 66 20.21 -5.48 -1.25
N ASP A 67 21.33 -6.20 -1.29
CA ASP A 67 21.65 -7.05 -2.44
C ASP A 67 20.89 -8.38 -2.30
N GLU A 68 20.37 -8.91 -3.42
CA GLU A 68 19.79 -10.25 -3.45
C GLU A 68 20.85 -11.32 -3.09
N ASP A 69 20.41 -12.48 -2.59
CA ASP A 69 21.31 -13.60 -2.31
C ASP A 69 22.14 -13.97 -3.56
N GLY A 70 23.47 -13.91 -3.41
CA GLY A 70 24.42 -14.16 -4.50
C GLY A 70 24.77 -12.93 -5.35
N SER A 71 24.11 -11.80 -5.12
CA SER A 71 24.43 -10.50 -5.70
C SER A 71 25.34 -9.67 -4.78
N THR A 72 26.18 -8.82 -5.37
CA THR A 72 27.11 -7.94 -4.65
C THR A 72 27.12 -6.52 -5.19
N VAL A 73 26.15 -6.13 -6.03
CA VAL A 73 26.20 -4.86 -6.78
C VAL A 73 26.36 -3.66 -5.86
N LEU A 74 25.52 -3.54 -4.82
CA LEU A 74 25.56 -2.40 -3.92
C LEU A 74 26.76 -2.45 -2.97
N LYS A 75 27.23 -3.66 -2.64
CA LYS A 75 28.49 -3.86 -1.89
C LYS A 75 29.71 -3.44 -2.71
N ASP A 76 29.77 -3.82 -3.98
CA ASP A 76 30.87 -3.53 -4.91
C ASP A 76 30.93 -2.02 -5.23
N LEU A 77 29.77 -1.37 -5.31
CA LEU A 77 29.64 0.08 -5.43
C LEU A 77 29.97 0.83 -4.13
N GLY A 78 30.26 0.12 -3.04
CA GLY A 78 30.62 0.72 -1.75
C GLY A 78 29.46 1.45 -1.08
N ILE A 79 28.22 1.09 -1.40
CA ILE A 79 27.02 1.62 -0.74
C ILE A 79 26.74 0.79 0.52
N LEU A 80 26.75 -0.53 0.38
CA LEU A 80 26.54 -1.47 1.48
C LEU A 80 27.85 -2.01 2.03
N ARG A 81 27.84 -2.44 3.29
CA ARG A 81 28.94 -3.21 3.90
C ARG A 81 28.99 -4.61 3.29
N LEU A 82 30.19 -5.16 3.17
CA LEU A 82 30.38 -6.59 2.83
C LEU A 82 29.94 -7.54 3.96
N THR A 83 29.63 -7.01 5.15
CA THR A 83 29.24 -7.78 6.34
C THR A 83 27.73 -7.73 6.57
N SER A 84 27.11 -8.89 6.81
CA SER A 84 25.70 -9.06 7.17
C SER A 84 25.45 -8.84 8.66
N ASP A 85 25.69 -7.63 9.16
CA ASP A 85 25.25 -7.24 10.51
C ASP A 85 23.79 -6.73 10.44
N PRO A 86 22.82 -7.38 11.11
CA PRO A 86 21.41 -6.98 11.08
C PRO A 86 21.08 -5.69 11.86
N SER A 87 22.03 -5.15 12.63
CA SER A 87 21.70 -4.27 13.77
C SER A 87 21.76 -2.76 13.50
N ALA A 88 21.98 -2.34 12.26
CA ALA A 88 22.06 -0.92 11.88
C ALA A 88 21.80 -0.76 10.37
N PRO A 89 21.56 0.47 9.88
CA PRO A 89 21.68 0.73 8.45
C PRO A 89 23.03 0.19 7.97
N ASN A 90 22.98 -0.74 7.01
CA ASN A 90 24.12 -1.52 6.52
C ASN A 90 25.04 -0.71 5.59
N TRP A 91 25.13 0.60 5.80
CA TRP A 91 25.91 1.50 4.97
C TRP A 91 27.41 1.28 5.14
N ASN A 92 28.13 1.30 4.02
CA ASN A 92 29.58 1.26 4.01
C ASN A 92 30.15 2.48 4.75
N PRO A 93 31.21 2.35 5.58
CA PRO A 93 31.83 3.48 6.27
C PRO A 93 32.29 4.63 5.36
N THR A 94 32.58 4.34 4.09
CA THR A 94 32.96 5.37 3.10
C THR A 94 31.77 5.97 2.37
N ALA A 95 30.56 5.44 2.55
CA ALA A 95 29.37 6.00 1.95
C ALA A 95 29.07 7.37 2.57
N ARG A 96 28.90 8.38 1.72
CA ARG A 96 28.48 9.71 2.15
C ARG A 96 26.96 9.70 2.32
N ILE A 97 26.52 9.81 3.56
CA ILE A 97 25.09 9.87 3.89
C ILE A 97 24.77 11.30 4.30
N SER A 98 23.90 11.94 3.55
CA SER A 98 23.32 13.24 3.88
C SER A 98 21.84 13.04 4.23
N GLY A 99 21.35 13.79 5.21
CA GLY A 99 20.01 13.61 5.79
C GLY A 99 20.02 12.80 7.08
N GLY A 100 18.82 12.48 7.57
CA GLY A 100 18.60 11.81 8.85
C GLY A 100 17.19 12.08 9.38
N SER A 101 16.88 11.50 10.53
CA SER A 101 15.65 11.80 11.27
C SER A 101 15.67 13.22 11.85
N ALA A 102 14.50 13.71 12.28
CA ALA A 102 14.41 14.95 13.04
C ALA A 102 15.37 14.96 14.26
N PHE A 103 15.54 13.80 14.91
CA PHE A 103 16.46 13.66 16.04
C PHE A 103 17.91 13.80 15.62
N ASP A 104 18.30 13.24 14.48
CA ASP A 104 19.66 13.41 13.94
C ASP A 104 19.94 14.88 13.64
N MET A 105 18.96 15.63 13.15
CA MET A 105 19.10 17.07 12.89
C MET A 105 19.24 17.88 14.19
N ILE A 106 18.44 17.56 15.22
CA ILE A 106 18.55 18.19 16.55
C ILE A 106 19.91 17.90 17.18
N ILE A 107 20.39 16.65 17.10
CA ILE A 107 21.69 16.24 17.62
C ILE A 107 22.82 17.00 16.90
N ARG A 108 22.76 17.09 15.57
CA ARG A 108 23.73 17.86 14.77
C ARG A 108 23.74 19.33 15.15
N LEU A 109 22.56 19.95 15.31
CA LEU A 109 22.47 21.34 15.74
C LEU A 109 23.08 21.55 17.13
N ARG A 110 22.74 20.68 18.10
CA ARG A 110 23.32 20.71 19.45
C ARG A 110 24.84 20.65 19.39
N ASP A 111 25.39 19.70 18.64
CA ASP A 111 26.84 19.50 18.57
C ASP A 111 27.54 20.68 17.88
N ALA A 112 26.93 21.26 16.85
CA ALA A 112 27.42 22.46 16.18
C ALA A 112 27.43 23.69 17.13
N LEU A 113 26.39 23.85 17.95
CA LEU A 113 26.31 24.90 18.98
C LEU A 113 27.39 24.70 20.06
N LEU A 114 27.59 23.46 20.54
CA LEU A 114 28.61 23.14 21.53
C LEU A 114 30.04 23.38 21.02
N GLN A 115 30.27 23.20 19.72
CA GLN A 115 31.55 23.47 19.07
C GLN A 115 31.75 24.95 18.71
N GLY A 116 30.74 25.81 18.91
CA GLY A 116 30.79 27.22 18.53
C GLY A 116 30.90 27.45 17.01
N ASN A 117 30.48 26.47 16.20
CA ASN A 117 30.62 26.53 14.75
C ASN A 117 29.36 27.15 14.12
N ALA A 118 29.34 28.48 14.01
CA ALA A 118 28.21 29.24 13.47
C ALA A 118 27.85 28.86 12.01
N GLU A 119 28.83 28.45 11.21
CA GLU A 119 28.61 28.01 9.83
C GLU A 119 27.79 26.72 9.79
N LEU A 120 28.13 25.73 10.61
CA LEU A 120 27.39 24.46 10.69
C LEU A 120 25.99 24.65 11.29
N VAL A 121 25.84 25.58 12.24
CA VAL A 121 24.54 25.94 12.83
C VAL A 121 23.59 26.47 11.75
N GLY A 122 24.04 27.47 10.97
CA GLY A 122 23.20 28.11 9.96
C GLY A 122 22.94 27.24 8.72
N SER A 123 23.95 26.50 8.25
CA SER A 123 23.85 25.75 6.99
C SER A 123 23.20 24.37 7.14
N GLN A 124 23.60 23.58 8.14
CA GLN A 124 23.17 22.18 8.25
C GLN A 124 22.21 21.94 9.42
N GLY A 125 22.41 22.64 10.53
CA GLY A 125 21.59 22.49 11.73
C GLY A 125 20.16 23.01 11.51
N ILE A 126 20.03 24.31 11.23
CA ILE A 126 18.72 24.95 11.05
C ILE A 126 18.00 24.44 9.80
N ALA A 127 18.69 24.39 8.65
CA ALA A 127 18.08 23.88 7.41
C ALA A 127 17.60 22.42 7.55
N GLY A 128 18.35 21.59 8.29
CA GLY A 128 17.94 20.22 8.59
C GLY A 128 16.69 20.15 9.46
N LEU A 129 16.55 21.05 10.44
CA LEU A 129 15.34 21.15 11.25
C LEU A 129 14.12 21.62 10.46
N ASP A 130 14.30 22.59 9.57
CA ASP A 130 13.22 23.08 8.71
C ASP A 130 12.70 21.95 7.82
N LEU A 131 13.60 21.19 7.19
CA LEU A 131 13.22 19.99 6.42
C LEU A 131 12.49 18.94 7.28
N ALA A 132 12.91 18.76 8.53
CA ALA A 132 12.25 17.83 9.45
C ALA A 132 10.84 18.31 9.81
N LEU A 133 10.65 19.61 10.06
CA LEU A 133 9.35 20.22 10.33
C LEU A 133 8.42 20.14 9.12
N ASP A 134 8.93 20.43 7.92
CA ASP A 134 8.17 20.33 6.67
C ASP A 134 7.70 18.90 6.41
N ASN A 135 8.54 17.90 6.70
CA ASN A 135 8.16 16.50 6.62
C ASN A 135 7.04 16.17 7.63
N ILE A 136 7.19 16.56 8.89
CA ILE A 136 6.15 16.35 9.91
C ILE A 136 4.83 17.01 9.49
N GLY A 137 4.88 18.25 9.00
CA GLY A 137 3.72 18.97 8.50
C GLY A 137 3.05 18.26 7.33
N SER A 138 3.84 17.78 6.37
CA SER A 138 3.35 17.01 5.22
C SER A 138 2.66 15.71 5.64
N ARG A 139 3.23 14.98 6.60
CA ARG A 139 2.62 13.75 7.15
C ARG A 139 1.35 14.04 7.92
N LEU A 140 1.30 15.12 8.69
CA LEU A 140 0.11 15.53 9.42
C LEU A 140 -1.03 15.91 8.45
N ALA A 141 -0.72 16.63 7.37
CA ALA A 141 -1.68 16.96 6.33
C ALA A 141 -2.23 15.69 5.64
N GLU A 142 -1.35 14.72 5.35
CA GLU A 142 -1.76 13.43 4.79
C GLU A 142 -2.73 12.69 5.72
N VAL A 143 -2.42 12.61 7.02
CA VAL A 143 -3.29 12.00 8.04
C VAL A 143 -4.62 12.73 8.15
N GLY A 144 -4.62 14.06 8.19
CA GLY A 144 -5.84 14.86 8.20
C GLY A 144 -6.72 14.60 6.98
N SER A 145 -6.13 14.50 5.78
CA SER A 145 -6.87 14.16 4.56
C SER A 145 -7.51 12.77 4.62
N ARG A 146 -6.83 11.79 5.25
CA ARG A 146 -7.34 10.43 5.42
C ARG A 146 -8.48 10.40 6.45
N GLN A 147 -8.34 11.16 7.53
CA GLN A 147 -9.39 11.33 8.53
C GLN A 147 -10.65 11.93 7.91
N GLU A 148 -10.55 13.02 7.16
CA GLU A 148 -11.69 13.62 6.45
C GLU A 148 -12.39 12.63 5.52
N ARG A 149 -11.63 11.85 4.73
CA ARG A 149 -12.21 10.80 3.88
C ARG A 149 -12.92 9.70 4.67
N ALA A 150 -12.35 9.30 5.81
CA ALA A 150 -12.97 8.31 6.69
C ALA A 150 -14.27 8.86 7.30
N GLU A 151 -14.28 10.11 7.75
CA GLU A 151 -15.46 10.78 8.31
C GLU A 151 -16.58 10.95 7.26
N MET A 152 -16.23 11.36 6.02
CA MET A 152 -17.18 11.42 4.92
C MET A 152 -17.78 10.05 4.60
N THR A 153 -16.94 9.01 4.59
CA THR A 153 -17.39 7.63 4.36
C THR A 153 -18.31 7.16 5.47
N TRP A 154 -17.97 7.43 6.73
CA TRP A 154 -18.79 7.11 7.90
C TRP A 154 -20.17 7.79 7.82
N LYS A 155 -20.20 9.10 7.53
CA LYS A 155 -21.46 9.86 7.38
C LYS A 155 -22.34 9.27 6.28
N ARG A 156 -21.76 8.91 5.14
CA ARG A 156 -22.47 8.26 4.03
C ARG A 156 -23.02 6.89 4.44
N LEU A 157 -22.23 6.05 5.12
CA LEU A 157 -22.68 4.73 5.56
C LEU A 157 -23.84 4.83 6.57
N ASN A 158 -23.81 5.80 7.48
CA ASN A 158 -24.91 6.03 8.43
C ASN A 158 -26.23 6.44 7.76
N GLN A 159 -26.19 7.00 6.55
CA GLN A 159 -27.39 7.29 5.75
C GLN A 159 -27.80 6.05 4.94
N GLN A 160 -26.85 5.40 4.28
CA GLN A 160 -27.12 4.28 3.38
C GLN A 160 -27.60 3.02 4.10
N ILE A 161 -27.11 2.72 5.30
CA ILE A 161 -27.49 1.51 6.04
C ILE A 161 -29.02 1.51 6.34
N PRO A 162 -29.60 2.56 6.95
CA PRO A 162 -31.05 2.65 7.13
C PRO A 162 -31.84 2.60 5.82
N ASP A 163 -31.41 3.32 4.78
CA ASP A 163 -32.11 3.38 3.49
C ASP A 163 -32.15 2.00 2.82
N VAL A 164 -31.01 1.31 2.76
CA VAL A 164 -30.92 -0.05 2.21
C VAL A 164 -31.71 -1.04 3.06
N THR A 165 -31.67 -0.91 4.38
CA THR A 165 -32.47 -1.76 5.29
C THR A 165 -33.96 -1.54 5.06
N SER A 166 -34.40 -0.29 4.89
CA SER A 166 -35.80 0.03 4.59
C SER A 166 -36.22 -0.48 3.22
N ASN A 167 -35.40 -0.29 2.19
CA ASN A 167 -35.68 -0.79 0.85
C ASN A 167 -35.75 -2.32 0.82
N LEU A 168 -34.81 -2.99 1.51
CA LEU A 168 -34.83 -4.44 1.68
C LEU A 168 -36.08 -4.88 2.41
N ALA A 169 -36.48 -4.19 3.49
CA ALA A 169 -37.74 -4.46 4.17
C ALA A 169 -38.93 -4.28 3.23
N SER A 170 -39.00 -3.22 2.41
CA SER A 170 -40.10 -3.02 1.46
C SER A 170 -40.18 -4.09 0.36
N VAL A 171 -39.04 -4.61 -0.12
CA VAL A 171 -39.01 -5.66 -1.17
C VAL A 171 -39.17 -7.07 -0.58
N SER A 172 -38.56 -7.33 0.57
CA SER A 172 -38.59 -8.62 1.26
C SER A 172 -39.79 -8.81 2.18
N SER A 173 -40.53 -7.74 2.47
CA SER A 173 -41.90 -7.87 2.95
C SER A 173 -42.69 -8.52 1.81
N LEU A 174 -42.63 -9.86 1.75
CA LEU A 174 -43.79 -10.63 1.35
C LEU A 174 -44.94 -9.95 2.06
N ASP A 175 -45.89 -9.45 1.31
CA ASP A 175 -47.14 -9.00 1.89
C ASP A 175 -47.76 -10.26 2.49
N PHE A 176 -47.35 -10.59 3.73
CA PHE A 176 -47.69 -11.84 4.39
C PHE A 176 -49.22 -11.97 4.46
N ALA A 177 -49.93 -10.84 4.47
CA ALA A 177 -51.38 -10.80 4.33
C ALA A 177 -51.83 -11.26 2.93
N GLN A 178 -51.26 -10.74 1.84
CA GLN A 178 -51.58 -11.18 0.49
C GLN A 178 -51.20 -12.65 0.26
N ALA A 179 -49.99 -13.07 0.64
CA ALA A 179 -49.53 -14.44 0.48
C ALA A 179 -50.34 -15.45 1.32
N ALA A 180 -50.75 -15.07 2.53
CA ALA A 180 -51.66 -15.88 3.34
C ALA A 180 -53.07 -15.96 2.73
N THR A 181 -53.54 -14.87 2.12
CA THR A 181 -54.84 -14.84 1.43
C THR A 181 -54.82 -15.71 0.18
N ASP A 182 -53.77 -15.61 -0.63
CA ASP A 182 -53.58 -16.41 -1.84
C ASP A 182 -53.44 -17.90 -1.50
N LEU A 183 -52.69 -18.23 -0.45
CA LEU A 183 -52.58 -19.59 0.07
C LEU A 183 -53.94 -20.12 0.54
N SER A 184 -54.70 -19.33 1.31
CA SER A 184 -56.03 -19.70 1.78
C SER A 184 -57.00 -19.95 0.61
N MET A 185 -56.93 -19.13 -0.44
CA MET A 185 -57.71 -19.29 -1.66
C MET A 185 -57.31 -20.56 -2.44
N LEU A 186 -56.02 -20.84 -2.57
CA LEU A 186 -55.51 -22.06 -3.18
C LEU A 186 -55.94 -23.31 -2.41
N GLU A 187 -55.87 -23.28 -1.08
CA GLU A 187 -56.35 -24.39 -0.24
C GLU A 187 -57.86 -24.61 -0.40
N PHE A 188 -58.64 -23.54 -0.47
CA PHE A 188 -60.08 -23.60 -0.71
C PHE A 188 -60.39 -24.21 -2.08
N ALA A 189 -59.74 -23.71 -3.13
CA ALA A 189 -59.90 -24.23 -4.49
C ALA A 189 -59.48 -25.71 -4.59
N HIS A 190 -58.38 -26.09 -3.93
CA HIS A 190 -57.90 -27.47 -3.89
C HIS A 190 -58.89 -28.41 -3.18
N LYS A 191 -59.46 -27.99 -2.03
CA LYS A 191 -60.51 -28.75 -1.34
C LYS A 191 -61.75 -28.91 -2.21
N ALA A 192 -62.19 -27.85 -2.90
CA ALA A 192 -63.32 -27.91 -3.82
C ALA A 192 -63.06 -28.85 -5.02
N ALA A 193 -61.85 -28.81 -5.59
CA ALA A 193 -61.43 -29.71 -6.66
C ALA A 193 -61.42 -31.17 -6.20
N LEU A 194 -60.86 -31.47 -5.01
CA LEU A 194 -60.88 -32.81 -4.43
C LEU A 194 -62.30 -33.32 -4.15
N GLN A 195 -63.18 -32.48 -3.62
CA GLN A 195 -64.60 -32.84 -3.41
C GLN A 195 -65.31 -33.14 -4.74
N THR A 196 -65.03 -32.35 -5.77
CA THR A 196 -65.58 -32.54 -7.11
C THR A 196 -65.06 -33.83 -7.74
N ALA A 197 -63.75 -34.09 -7.64
CA ALA A 197 -63.12 -35.31 -8.10
C ALA A 197 -63.66 -36.55 -7.37
N ALA A 198 -63.88 -36.48 -6.06
CA ALA A 198 -64.50 -37.56 -5.28
C ALA A 198 -65.94 -37.84 -5.72
N LYS A 199 -66.72 -36.79 -6.05
CA LYS A 199 -68.07 -36.92 -6.61
C LYS A 199 -68.08 -37.56 -8.01
N ILE A 200 -67.12 -37.20 -8.86
CA ILE A 200 -66.99 -37.74 -10.22
C ILE A 200 -66.44 -39.18 -10.20
N SER A 201 -65.52 -39.48 -9.29
CA SER A 201 -64.89 -40.80 -9.15
C SER A 201 -65.79 -41.85 -8.49
N GLN A 202 -66.98 -41.48 -7.99
CA GLN A 202 -67.99 -42.42 -7.54
C GLN A 202 -69.15 -42.59 -8.56
N PRO A 203 -68.95 -43.21 -9.74
CA PRO A 203 -70.02 -43.99 -10.34
C PRO A 203 -70.06 -45.34 -9.60
N THR A 204 -71.14 -45.60 -8.87
CA THR A 204 -71.39 -46.97 -8.42
C THR A 204 -71.75 -47.81 -9.64
N LEU A 205 -71.23 -49.04 -9.74
CA LEU A 205 -71.50 -49.97 -10.84
C LEU A 205 -73.01 -50.24 -11.08
N LEU A 206 -73.88 -49.82 -10.14
CA LEU A 206 -75.33 -49.83 -10.28
C LEU A 206 -75.90 -48.78 -11.26
N ASP A 207 -75.21 -47.67 -11.52
CA ASP A 207 -75.68 -46.64 -12.46
C ASP A 207 -75.48 -47.04 -13.94
N PHE A 208 -74.66 -48.05 -14.22
CA PHE A 208 -74.45 -48.61 -15.56
C PHE A 208 -75.37 -49.81 -15.88
N LEU A 209 -76.26 -50.21 -14.96
CA LEU A 209 -77.21 -51.33 -15.10
C LEU A 209 -78.65 -50.88 -15.37
N ARG A 210 -78.84 -49.75 -16.05
CA ARG A 210 -80.13 -49.36 -16.66
C ARG A 210 -80.04 -49.35 -18.17
#